data_AF-A0A4S8PZ99-F1
#
_entry.id   AF-A0A4S8PZ99-F1
#
_cell.length_a   1.000
_cell.length_b   1.000
_cell.length_c   1.000
_cell.angle_alpha   90.00
_cell.angle_beta   90.00
_cell.angle_gamma   90.00
#
_symmetry.space_group_name_H-M   'P 1'
#
loop_
_entity.id
_entity.type
_entity.pdbx_description
1 polymer ?
#
loop_
_entity_poly.entity_id
_entity_poly.type
_entity_poly.pdbx_seq_one_letter_code
_entity_poly.pdbx_strand_id
1 'polypeptide(L)'
;MSYPPPNPYQQPPQQPGYGAPQQPPPQQPGYGTPPQPQQQPGGYSPQPQQQPGYGAPQQPGYGAPQQGGYPPPPGGGGYGAPPPMPMPPSNGGTGFGAFVKDTGKGLMWRLIAGGAALLIVGVIVLVQMLGGDEFGEAVSDLDDSDIKAGVAVDDCLSDWSMHLSFEEDPLAELVVDCSSPDAVWKATVVDEDVDDIRASSTGDLESFDGITAICGEEVLGWQFGQTWKSYNFVYDSGGGKVDYVVCAESLDTPDSEGRTRVVPDVGDCFNEDYDGWYVRDCADASYETTVTIPVDPPTAMTEDEIAQMAFDSGCSEEDYFWSLTQLTDPTSTTGSDSDPVTGILCAAFAY
;
A
#
# COMPACT_ATOMS: atom_id res chain seq x y z
N MET A 1 22.50 44.65 -26.86
CA MET A 1 21.38 44.29 -27.76
C MET A 1 20.40 43.49 -26.91
N SER A 2 19.22 44.04 -26.67
CA SER A 2 18.22 43.50 -25.73
C SER A 2 17.20 42.68 -26.51
N TYR A 3 16.95 41.43 -26.11
CA TYR A 3 15.96 40.56 -26.74
C TYR A 3 14.56 40.85 -26.19
N PRO A 4 13.52 40.88 -27.04
CA PRO A 4 12.15 41.05 -26.57
C PRO A 4 11.62 39.77 -25.89
N PRO A 5 10.76 39.90 -24.87
CA PRO A 5 10.16 38.76 -24.18
C PRO A 5 9.10 38.03 -25.03
N PRO A 6 8.88 36.72 -24.79
CA PRO A 6 7.92 35.91 -25.54
C PRO A 6 6.46 36.26 -25.23
N ASN A 7 5.62 36.17 -26.25
CA ASN A 7 4.21 36.58 -26.27
C ASN A 7 3.31 35.42 -25.77
N PRO A 8 2.50 35.59 -24.71
CA PRO A 8 1.77 34.49 -24.05
C PRO A 8 0.43 34.09 -24.71
N TYR A 9 0.14 34.54 -25.93
CA TYR A 9 -1.12 34.23 -26.61
C TYR A 9 -0.89 33.55 -27.96
N GLN A 10 -0.65 32.24 -27.94
CA GLN A 10 -0.88 31.39 -29.10
C GLN A 10 -1.79 30.22 -28.69
N GLN A 11 -3.03 30.26 -29.18
CA GLN A 11 -3.98 29.15 -29.07
C GLN A 11 -3.52 27.98 -29.97
N PRO A 12 -3.63 26.73 -29.50
CA PRO A 12 -3.36 25.57 -30.36
C PRO A 12 -4.44 25.42 -31.44
N PRO A 13 -4.07 25.05 -32.69
CA PRO A 13 -5.03 24.83 -33.77
C PRO A 13 -5.86 23.55 -33.51
N GLN A 14 -7.19 23.67 -33.64
CA GLN A 14 -8.11 22.54 -33.60
C GLN A 14 -7.86 21.59 -34.79
N GLN A 15 -7.68 20.30 -34.50
CA GLN A 15 -7.55 19.27 -35.52
C GLN A 15 -8.93 18.84 -36.07
N PRO A 16 -9.08 18.64 -37.39
CA PRO A 16 -10.30 18.11 -38.00
C PRO A 16 -10.48 16.62 -37.71
N GLY A 17 -11.60 16.27 -37.07
CA GLY A 17 -12.00 14.90 -36.78
C GLY A 17 -12.36 14.12 -38.04
N TYR A 18 -11.66 13.01 -38.26
CA TYR A 18 -12.03 11.96 -39.21
C TYR A 18 -12.71 10.81 -38.46
N GLY A 19 -13.96 10.55 -38.82
CA GLY A 19 -14.73 9.43 -38.29
C GLY A 19 -14.21 8.08 -38.77
N ALA A 20 -14.02 7.16 -37.84
CA ALA A 20 -13.79 5.75 -38.11
C ALA A 20 -15.12 4.97 -38.06
N PRO A 21 -15.32 3.98 -38.95
CA PRO A 21 -16.55 3.17 -38.98
C PRO A 21 -16.63 2.22 -37.79
N GLN A 22 -17.81 2.17 -37.17
CA GLN A 22 -18.17 1.22 -36.12
C GLN A 22 -18.02 -0.23 -36.61
N GLN A 23 -17.16 -0.99 -35.93
CA GLN A 23 -17.17 -2.46 -36.01
C GLN A 23 -18.28 -3.02 -35.10
N PRO A 24 -19.05 -4.02 -35.56
CA PRO A 24 -20.02 -4.72 -34.71
C PRO A 24 -19.29 -5.60 -33.67
N PRO A 25 -19.80 -5.71 -32.43
CA PRO A 25 -19.18 -6.50 -31.38
C PRO A 25 -19.24 -8.01 -31.67
N PRO A 26 -18.19 -8.77 -31.30
CA PRO A 26 -18.17 -10.22 -31.43
C PRO A 26 -19.15 -10.89 -30.45
N GLN A 27 -19.93 -11.85 -30.97
CA GLN A 27 -20.82 -12.67 -30.16
C GLN A 27 -20.00 -13.60 -29.25
N GLN A 28 -20.26 -13.54 -27.94
CA GLN A 28 -19.70 -14.49 -26.98
C GLN A 28 -20.39 -15.86 -27.08
N PRO A 29 -19.63 -16.97 -27.06
CA PRO A 29 -20.17 -18.32 -26.95
C PRO A 29 -20.82 -18.56 -25.58
N GLY A 30 -22.12 -18.86 -25.60
CA GLY A 30 -22.92 -19.17 -24.42
C GLY A 30 -22.48 -20.46 -23.73
N TYR A 31 -22.17 -20.36 -22.44
CA TYR A 31 -22.05 -21.50 -21.53
C TYR A 31 -23.36 -21.71 -20.76
N GLY A 32 -23.72 -22.99 -20.63
CA GLY A 32 -25.07 -23.47 -20.36
C GLY A 32 -25.59 -23.20 -18.96
N THR A 33 -26.91 -23.02 -18.90
CA THR A 33 -27.72 -23.03 -17.69
C THR A 33 -27.97 -24.47 -17.20
N PRO A 34 -27.98 -24.70 -15.87
CA PRO A 34 -28.34 -25.98 -15.27
C PRO A 34 -29.85 -26.27 -15.37
N PRO A 35 -30.26 -27.56 -15.44
CA PRO A 35 -31.64 -27.96 -15.73
C PRO A 35 -32.58 -27.78 -14.53
N GLN A 36 -33.72 -27.16 -14.79
CA GLN A 36 -34.83 -26.96 -13.86
C GLN A 36 -35.73 -28.22 -13.81
N PRO A 37 -36.17 -28.70 -12.63
CA PRO A 37 -37.02 -29.89 -12.53
C PRO A 37 -38.48 -29.60 -12.89
N GLN A 38 -39.06 -30.56 -13.63
CA GLN A 38 -40.44 -30.64 -14.12
C GLN A 38 -41.50 -30.49 -13.01
N GLN A 39 -42.46 -29.59 -13.23
CA GLN A 39 -43.75 -29.61 -12.55
C GLN A 39 -44.88 -30.04 -13.50
N GLN A 40 -45.85 -30.74 -12.89
CA GLN A 40 -46.90 -31.55 -13.51
C GLN A 40 -48.02 -30.73 -14.20
N PRO A 41 -48.83 -31.38 -15.07
CA PRO A 41 -49.87 -30.74 -15.87
C PRO A 41 -51.29 -30.86 -15.28
N GLY A 42 -52.04 -29.76 -15.32
CA GLY A 42 -53.51 -29.69 -15.18
C GLY A 42 -53.96 -28.50 -14.31
N GLY A 43 -54.95 -27.66 -14.63
CA GLY A 43 -55.88 -27.51 -15.74
C GLY A 43 -56.89 -26.39 -15.37
N TYR A 44 -57.37 -25.65 -16.39
CA TYR A 44 -58.55 -24.75 -16.44
C TYR A 44 -58.70 -23.54 -15.48
N SER A 45 -58.66 -22.31 -16.02
CA SER A 45 -59.85 -21.46 -16.30
C SER A 45 -59.49 -20.01 -16.73
N PRO A 46 -60.40 -19.26 -17.41
CA PRO A 46 -60.09 -18.00 -18.13
C PRO A 46 -60.76 -16.74 -17.52
N GLN A 47 -60.13 -15.56 -17.60
CA GLN A 47 -60.74 -14.31 -18.12
C GLN A 47 -59.83 -13.06 -17.96
N PRO A 48 -60.02 -12.02 -18.80
CA PRO A 48 -59.12 -10.88 -18.94
C PRO A 48 -59.63 -9.61 -18.25
N GLN A 49 -58.74 -8.67 -17.94
CA GLN A 49 -59.12 -7.26 -17.83
C GLN A 49 -57.95 -6.32 -18.15
N GLN A 50 -58.12 -5.59 -19.24
CA GLN A 50 -57.38 -4.38 -19.59
C GLN A 50 -57.73 -3.25 -18.61
N GLN A 51 -56.82 -2.31 -18.34
CA GLN A 51 -57.18 -0.88 -18.38
C GLN A 51 -55.96 0.06 -18.56
N PRO A 52 -56.17 1.29 -19.10
CA PRO A 52 -55.15 2.26 -19.53
C PRO A 52 -55.18 3.60 -18.75
N GLY A 53 -54.11 4.42 -18.86
CA GLY A 53 -54.17 5.88 -18.58
C GLY A 53 -52.89 6.45 -17.93
N TYR A 54 -52.11 7.30 -18.61
CA TYR A 54 -52.21 8.77 -18.79
C TYR A 54 -51.80 9.60 -17.57
N GLY A 55 -50.77 10.47 -17.76
CA GLY A 55 -50.68 11.77 -17.07
C GLY A 55 -49.34 12.13 -16.42
N ALA A 56 -48.51 12.89 -17.14
CA ALA A 56 -47.70 13.98 -16.55
C ALA A 56 -48.61 15.22 -16.37
N PRO A 57 -48.37 16.20 -15.46
CA PRO A 57 -47.24 17.14 -15.57
C PRO A 57 -46.70 17.80 -14.26
N GLN A 58 -45.54 18.45 -14.42
CA GLN A 58 -44.98 19.66 -13.75
C GLN A 58 -45.45 20.09 -12.34
N GLN A 59 -44.48 20.37 -11.46
CA GLN A 59 -44.64 21.34 -10.35
C GLN A 59 -43.67 22.53 -10.46
N PRO A 60 -44.16 23.77 -10.29
CA PRO A 60 -43.37 25.00 -10.23
C PRO A 60 -43.25 25.62 -8.82
N GLY A 61 -42.14 26.32 -8.57
CA GLY A 61 -42.16 27.69 -8.03
C GLY A 61 -41.97 27.93 -6.52
N TYR A 62 -40.86 28.61 -6.19
CA TYR A 62 -40.70 29.81 -5.33
C TYR A 62 -41.56 29.99 -4.05
N GLY A 63 -40.88 30.21 -2.92
CA GLY A 63 -41.44 30.97 -1.78
C GLY A 63 -40.62 30.91 -0.49
N ALA A 64 -39.92 32.00 -0.16
CA ALA A 64 -39.39 32.28 1.17
C ALA A 64 -40.50 32.82 2.10
N PRO A 65 -40.40 32.58 3.42
CA PRO A 65 -40.68 33.66 4.37
C PRO A 65 -39.67 33.75 5.53
N GLN A 66 -39.33 34.99 5.87
CA GLN A 66 -38.75 35.39 7.17
C GLN A 66 -39.73 35.14 8.31
N GLN A 67 -39.23 34.70 9.48
CA GLN A 67 -39.72 34.90 10.86
C GLN A 67 -38.87 34.01 11.77
N GLY A 68 -38.53 34.29 13.03
CA GLY A 68 -38.82 35.34 13.99
C GLY A 68 -38.01 34.98 15.25
N GLY A 69 -37.47 35.98 15.95
CA GLY A 69 -36.55 35.77 17.06
C GLY A 69 -37.19 35.11 18.29
N TYR A 70 -36.42 34.23 18.95
CA TYR A 70 -36.71 33.70 20.27
C TYR A 70 -35.69 34.22 21.30
N PRO A 71 -36.11 34.51 22.55
CA PRO A 71 -35.25 34.99 23.62
C PRO A 71 -34.35 33.88 24.20
N PRO A 72 -33.17 34.21 24.75
CA PRO A 72 -32.27 33.23 25.33
C PRO A 72 -32.85 32.64 26.63
N PRO A 73 -32.76 31.31 26.84
CA PRO A 73 -33.15 30.68 28.09
C PRO A 73 -32.10 30.96 29.20
N PRO A 74 -32.55 31.19 30.45
CA PRO A 74 -31.66 31.41 31.57
C PRO A 74 -31.16 30.10 32.17
N GLY A 75 -29.83 30.04 32.35
CA GLY A 75 -29.06 29.20 33.26
C GLY A 75 -29.70 27.94 33.85
N GLY A 76 -29.26 26.78 33.36
CA GLY A 76 -29.38 25.49 34.03
C GLY A 76 -28.02 24.83 34.10
N GLY A 77 -27.47 24.68 35.30
CA GLY A 77 -26.32 23.82 35.55
C GLY A 77 -26.69 22.37 35.26
N GLY A 78 -25.84 21.67 34.52
CA GLY A 78 -26.06 20.29 34.11
C GLY A 78 -24.74 19.62 33.81
N TYR A 79 -24.38 18.69 34.70
CA TYR A 79 -23.58 17.48 34.52
C TYR A 79 -22.67 17.38 33.30
N GLY A 80 -21.38 17.18 33.60
CA GLY A 80 -20.27 17.13 32.67
C GLY A 80 -20.55 16.32 31.42
N ALA A 81 -20.35 16.99 30.28
CA ALA A 81 -19.97 16.32 29.06
C ALA A 81 -18.78 15.40 29.39
N PRO A 82 -18.76 14.15 28.89
CA PRO A 82 -17.58 13.31 28.99
C PRO A 82 -16.39 14.10 28.41
N PRO A 83 -15.20 14.02 29.03
CA PRO A 83 -14.02 14.66 28.46
C PRO A 83 -13.84 14.15 27.02
N PRO A 84 -13.43 15.01 26.06
CA PRO A 84 -13.06 14.54 24.73
C PRO A 84 -12.05 13.41 24.92
N MET A 85 -12.37 12.23 24.38
CA MET A 85 -11.46 11.10 24.45
C MET A 85 -10.15 11.55 23.77
N PRO A 86 -8.99 11.37 24.42
CA PRO A 86 -7.73 11.61 23.75
C PRO A 86 -7.68 10.63 22.57
N MET A 87 -7.79 11.16 21.36
CA MET A 87 -7.58 10.38 20.15
C MET A 87 -6.15 9.81 20.22
N PRO A 88 -5.98 8.49 20.02
CA PRO A 88 -4.64 7.93 19.93
C PRO A 88 -3.89 8.65 18.80
N PRO A 89 -2.60 8.95 18.96
CA PRO A 89 -1.83 9.50 17.85
C PRO A 89 -1.99 8.55 16.66
N SER A 90 -2.38 9.12 15.51
CA SER A 90 -2.37 8.42 14.23
C SER A 90 -0.94 8.00 13.90
N ASN A 91 -0.52 6.88 14.49
CA ASN A 91 0.66 6.13 14.10
C ASN A 91 0.22 5.29 12.90
N GLY A 92 -0.06 5.95 11.78
CA GLY A 92 -0.21 5.30 10.49
C GLY A 92 1.03 4.43 10.28
N GLY A 93 0.79 3.12 10.20
CA GLY A 93 1.80 2.08 10.17
C GLY A 93 2.94 2.46 9.24
N THR A 94 4.07 2.81 9.83
CA THR A 94 5.32 3.02 9.12
C THR A 94 5.59 1.79 8.29
N GLY A 95 5.57 1.98 6.97
CA GLY A 95 6.08 1.01 6.02
C GLY A 95 7.44 0.48 6.47
N PHE A 96 7.67 -0.77 6.11
CA PHE A 96 8.93 -1.48 6.22
C PHE A 96 10.14 -0.54 6.08
N GLY A 97 10.93 -0.40 7.15
CA GLY A 97 12.25 0.26 7.08
C GLY A 97 12.50 1.49 7.97
N ALA A 98 11.76 1.71 9.06
CA ALA A 98 12.11 2.77 10.01
C ALA A 98 13.48 2.51 10.68
N PHE A 99 14.49 3.25 10.24
CA PHE A 99 15.85 3.29 10.77
C PHE A 99 15.87 3.42 12.31
N VAL A 100 16.28 2.36 13.00
CA VAL A 100 16.64 2.45 14.42
C VAL A 100 17.89 3.31 14.53
N LYS A 101 17.70 4.49 15.12
CA LYS A 101 18.76 5.44 15.49
C LYS A 101 19.79 4.74 16.38
N ASP A 102 20.94 4.43 15.78
CA ASP A 102 22.22 4.03 16.37
C ASP A 102 22.27 4.01 17.91
N THR A 103 22.01 2.86 18.52
CA THR A 103 22.38 2.63 19.92
C THR A 103 23.86 2.24 19.97
N GLY A 104 24.74 3.24 19.93
CA GLY A 104 26.01 3.21 20.66
C GLY A 104 27.13 2.26 20.19
N LYS A 105 27.12 1.77 18.94
CA LYS A 105 28.26 1.01 18.35
C LYS A 105 28.99 1.73 17.20
N GLY A 106 28.62 2.98 16.91
CA GLY A 106 29.02 3.73 15.70
C GLY A 106 30.45 4.27 15.59
N LEU A 107 31.36 4.02 16.54
CA LEU A 107 32.77 4.47 16.42
C LEU A 107 33.72 3.37 15.94
N MET A 108 33.48 2.11 16.32
CA MET A 108 34.37 1.01 15.94
C MET A 108 34.10 0.54 14.50
N TRP A 109 32.85 0.59 14.04
CA TRP A 109 32.49 0.21 12.66
C TRP A 109 33.01 1.21 11.61
N ARG A 110 33.02 2.51 11.93
CA ARG A 110 33.64 3.55 11.07
C ARG A 110 35.15 3.36 10.90
N LEU A 111 35.84 2.74 11.86
CA LEU A 111 37.26 2.40 11.73
C LEU A 111 37.50 1.14 10.89
N ILE A 112 36.56 0.19 10.87
CA ILE A 112 36.65 -1.02 10.04
C ILE A 112 36.32 -0.67 8.58
N ALA A 113 35.23 0.06 8.32
CA ALA A 113 34.88 0.52 6.97
C ALA A 113 35.93 1.50 6.41
N GLY A 114 36.42 2.44 7.22
CA GLY A 114 37.50 3.36 6.83
C GLY A 114 38.86 2.67 6.63
N GLY A 115 39.13 1.62 7.42
CA GLY A 115 40.34 0.80 7.28
C GLY A 115 40.33 -0.08 6.03
N ALA A 116 39.20 -0.71 5.72
CA ALA A 116 39.02 -1.49 4.50
C ALA A 116 39.13 -0.62 3.24
N ALA A 117 38.52 0.57 3.23
CA ALA A 117 38.63 1.51 2.11
C ALA A 117 40.09 1.96 1.87
N LEU A 118 40.88 2.25 2.92
CA LEU A 118 42.30 2.60 2.76
C LEU A 118 43.16 1.42 2.32
N LEU A 119 42.82 0.19 2.71
CA LEU A 119 43.50 -1.02 2.28
C LEU A 119 43.20 -1.32 0.80
N ILE A 120 41.94 -1.17 0.39
CA ILE A 120 41.50 -1.30 -1.02
C ILE A 120 42.18 -0.23 -1.88
N VAL A 121 42.13 1.05 -1.49
CA VAL A 121 42.84 2.14 -2.21
C VAL A 121 44.35 1.91 -2.23
N GLY A 122 44.93 1.43 -1.12
CA GLY A 122 46.35 1.09 -1.04
C GLY A 122 46.74 -0.05 -1.98
N VAL A 123 45.91 -1.09 -2.09
CA VAL A 123 46.09 -2.20 -3.03
C VAL A 123 45.91 -1.72 -4.47
N ILE A 124 44.89 -0.92 -4.78
CA ILE A 124 44.66 -0.35 -6.11
C ILE A 124 45.87 0.51 -6.55
N VAL A 125 46.39 1.39 -5.68
CA VAL A 125 47.56 2.22 -5.98
C VAL A 125 48.83 1.37 -6.14
N LEU A 126 49.01 0.34 -5.31
CA LEU A 126 50.15 -0.58 -5.41
C LEU A 126 50.10 -1.38 -6.73
N VAL A 127 48.90 -1.84 -7.13
CA VAL A 127 48.69 -2.59 -8.37
C VAL A 127 48.84 -1.69 -9.60
N GLN A 128 48.34 -0.45 -9.58
CA GLN A 128 48.58 0.52 -10.66
C GLN A 128 50.06 0.89 -10.81
N MET A 129 50.81 0.94 -9.70
CA MET A 129 52.27 1.18 -9.75
C MET A 129 53.07 -0.04 -10.22
N LEU A 130 52.54 -1.26 -10.08
CA LEU A 130 53.23 -2.49 -10.47
C LEU A 130 52.93 -2.95 -11.90
N GLY A 131 51.97 -2.30 -12.58
CA GLY A 131 51.98 -2.13 -14.04
C GLY A 131 51.78 -3.40 -14.86
N GLY A 132 50.52 -3.63 -15.23
CA GLY A 132 50.15 -4.36 -16.44
C GLY A 132 48.71 -3.99 -16.78
N ASP A 133 48.44 -3.67 -18.05
CA ASP A 133 47.12 -3.26 -18.57
C ASP A 133 46.02 -4.33 -18.37
N GLU A 134 46.36 -5.50 -17.81
CA GLU A 134 45.49 -6.64 -17.50
C GLU A 134 44.55 -6.40 -16.30
N PHE A 135 44.79 -5.38 -15.46
CA PHE A 135 43.89 -5.10 -14.31
C PHE A 135 42.55 -4.49 -14.73
N GLY A 136 42.47 -3.86 -15.91
CA GLY A 136 41.21 -3.35 -16.44
C GLY A 136 40.18 -4.47 -16.68
N GLU A 137 40.62 -5.60 -17.23
CA GLU A 137 39.76 -6.76 -17.49
C GLU A 137 39.36 -7.47 -16.19
N ALA A 138 40.25 -7.55 -15.18
CA ALA A 138 39.94 -8.18 -13.89
C ALA A 138 38.95 -7.36 -13.03
N VAL A 139 38.89 -6.04 -13.20
CA VAL A 139 37.88 -5.20 -12.53
C VAL A 139 36.55 -5.22 -13.28
N SER A 140 36.57 -5.33 -14.61
CA SER A 140 35.35 -5.56 -15.40
C SER A 140 34.72 -6.92 -15.09
N ASP A 141 35.52 -7.98 -14.88
CA ASP A 141 35.01 -9.30 -14.47
C ASP A 141 34.48 -9.32 -13.01
N LEU A 142 34.85 -8.35 -12.17
CA LEU A 142 34.30 -8.18 -10.83
C LEU A 142 32.98 -7.38 -10.83
N ASP A 143 32.72 -6.62 -11.89
CA ASP A 143 31.46 -5.89 -12.10
C ASP A 143 30.36 -6.84 -12.65
N ASP A 144 30.75 -7.97 -13.24
CA ASP A 144 29.87 -9.01 -13.80
C ASP A 144 29.66 -10.21 -12.83
N SER A 145 30.01 -10.09 -11.54
CA SER A 145 29.58 -11.11 -10.58
C SER A 145 28.06 -10.99 -10.44
N ASP A 146 27.32 -11.82 -11.18
CA ASP A 146 25.86 -11.97 -11.08
C ASP A 146 25.47 -12.18 -9.61
N ILE A 147 25.24 -11.09 -8.87
CA ILE A 147 24.70 -11.14 -7.51
C ILE A 147 23.27 -11.62 -7.69
N LYS A 148 23.04 -12.88 -7.34
CA LYS A 148 21.70 -13.47 -7.38
C LYS A 148 20.94 -13.04 -6.14
N ALA A 149 19.61 -13.01 -6.28
CA ALA A 149 18.77 -12.72 -5.13
C ALA A 149 18.84 -13.81 -4.06
N GLY A 150 19.26 -15.03 -4.40
CA GLY A 150 19.19 -16.21 -3.51
C GLY A 150 17.79 -16.66 -3.14
N VAL A 151 16.78 -16.03 -3.75
CA VAL A 151 15.36 -16.30 -3.58
C VAL A 151 14.78 -16.57 -4.95
N ALA A 152 13.96 -17.61 -5.05
CA ALA A 152 13.17 -17.90 -6.24
C ALA A 152 11.68 -17.60 -5.99
N VAL A 153 10.93 -17.44 -7.09
CA VAL A 153 9.46 -17.42 -7.02
C VAL A 153 8.97 -18.71 -6.34
N ASP A 154 7.95 -18.56 -5.49
CA ASP A 154 7.37 -19.59 -4.61
C ASP A 154 8.19 -19.99 -3.39
N ASP A 155 9.40 -19.45 -3.18
CA ASP A 155 10.13 -19.66 -1.93
C ASP A 155 9.42 -18.95 -0.77
N CYS A 156 9.46 -19.58 0.41
CA CYS A 156 8.99 -18.97 1.64
C CYS A 156 10.14 -18.32 2.38
N LEU A 157 9.88 -17.13 2.92
CA LEU A 157 10.86 -16.30 3.57
C LEU A 157 10.48 -16.07 5.02
N SER A 158 11.48 -16.01 5.90
CA SER A 158 11.29 -15.48 7.24
C SER A 158 10.98 -13.99 7.22
N ASP A 159 10.64 -13.42 8.37
CA ASP A 159 10.43 -11.98 8.45
C ASP A 159 11.70 -11.22 8.04
N TRP A 160 11.56 -10.26 7.11
CA TRP A 160 12.67 -9.50 6.55
C TRP A 160 12.82 -8.11 7.17
N SER A 161 12.17 -7.87 8.31
CA SER A 161 12.28 -6.61 9.03
C SER A 161 13.75 -6.37 9.42
N MET A 162 14.42 -5.51 8.64
CA MET A 162 15.79 -5.02 8.86
C MET A 162 16.97 -5.92 8.42
N HIS A 163 16.82 -6.77 7.40
CA HIS A 163 17.98 -7.50 6.89
C HIS A 163 18.85 -6.63 5.96
N LEU A 164 19.91 -6.02 6.53
CA LEU A 164 21.02 -5.47 5.77
C LEU A 164 22.13 -6.52 5.75
N SER A 165 22.17 -7.36 4.72
CA SER A 165 23.28 -8.29 4.50
C SER A 165 24.26 -7.71 3.47
N PHE A 166 25.55 -7.90 3.72
CA PHE A 166 26.64 -7.55 2.82
C PHE A 166 27.25 -8.80 2.16
N GLU A 167 26.56 -9.93 2.26
CA GLU A 167 27.02 -11.18 1.67
C GLU A 167 26.76 -11.20 0.16
N GLU A 168 27.45 -12.09 -0.54
CA GLU A 168 27.28 -12.30 -1.99
C GLU A 168 25.85 -12.73 -2.35
N ASP A 169 25.10 -13.22 -1.36
CA ASP A 169 23.69 -13.62 -1.48
C ASP A 169 22.91 -13.15 -0.24
N PRO A 170 22.42 -11.89 -0.23
CA PRO A 170 21.94 -11.27 0.99
C PRO A 170 20.52 -11.73 1.41
N LEU A 171 19.77 -12.45 0.57
CA LEU A 171 18.45 -12.98 0.93
C LEU A 171 18.39 -14.52 1.05
N ALA A 172 19.40 -15.28 0.61
CA ALA A 172 19.39 -16.74 0.80
C ALA A 172 19.20 -17.18 2.27
N GLU A 173 19.68 -16.39 3.23
CA GLU A 173 19.50 -16.67 4.66
C GLU A 173 18.05 -16.53 5.13
N LEU A 174 17.21 -15.80 4.38
CA LEU A 174 15.79 -15.63 4.68
C LEU A 174 14.96 -16.82 4.18
N VAL A 175 15.47 -17.62 3.25
CA VAL A 175 14.73 -18.75 2.68
C VAL A 175 14.57 -19.85 3.74
N VAL A 176 13.31 -20.14 4.06
CA VAL A 176 12.91 -21.17 5.04
C VAL A 176 11.95 -22.16 4.41
N ASP A 177 11.79 -23.32 5.03
CA ASP A 177 10.75 -24.27 4.62
C ASP A 177 9.37 -23.64 4.83
N CYS A 178 8.48 -23.70 3.83
CA CYS A 178 7.14 -23.11 3.90
C CYS A 178 6.25 -23.68 5.02
N SER A 179 6.57 -24.86 5.57
CA SER A 179 5.89 -25.43 6.72
C SER A 179 6.50 -25.02 8.07
N SER A 180 7.61 -24.27 8.03
CA SER A 180 8.23 -23.71 9.23
C SER A 180 7.30 -22.69 9.89
N PRO A 181 7.23 -22.63 11.22
CA PRO A 181 6.55 -21.54 11.93
C PRO A 181 7.22 -20.18 11.70
N ASP A 182 8.47 -20.18 11.20
CA ASP A 182 9.21 -18.96 10.86
C ASP A 182 8.91 -18.48 9.43
N ALA A 183 8.14 -19.22 8.62
CA ALA A 183 7.74 -18.79 7.30
C ALA A 183 6.66 -17.70 7.43
N VAL A 184 6.97 -16.50 6.93
CA VAL A 184 6.10 -15.32 7.06
C VAL A 184 5.64 -14.82 5.69
N TRP A 185 6.54 -14.86 4.72
CA TRP A 185 6.31 -14.35 3.37
C TRP A 185 6.47 -15.45 2.34
N LYS A 186 5.85 -15.27 1.18
CA LYS A 186 6.07 -16.05 -0.01
C LYS A 186 6.46 -15.13 -1.16
N ALA A 187 7.61 -15.38 -1.77
CA ALA A 187 8.05 -14.63 -2.94
C ALA A 187 7.12 -14.90 -4.12
N THR A 188 6.51 -13.84 -4.66
CA THR A 188 5.57 -13.92 -5.80
C THR A 188 6.23 -13.51 -7.10
N VAL A 189 7.21 -12.60 -7.04
CA VAL A 189 8.01 -12.13 -8.17
C VAL A 189 9.43 -11.92 -7.69
N VAL A 190 10.41 -12.33 -8.51
CA VAL A 190 11.82 -12.00 -8.34
C VAL A 190 12.28 -11.48 -9.70
N ASP A 191 12.68 -10.21 -9.75
CA ASP A 191 13.22 -9.56 -10.94
C ASP A 191 14.67 -9.18 -10.68
N GLU A 192 15.60 -9.82 -11.40
CA GLU A 192 17.05 -9.61 -11.29
C GLU A 192 17.58 -8.62 -12.34
N ASP A 193 16.73 -8.10 -13.24
CA ASP A 193 17.15 -7.25 -14.35
C ASP A 193 16.50 -5.86 -14.25
N VAL A 194 16.74 -5.21 -13.10
CA VAL A 194 16.04 -3.98 -12.71
C VAL A 194 16.87 -2.74 -13.04
N ASP A 195 17.03 -2.45 -14.32
CA ASP A 195 17.91 -1.38 -14.78
C ASP A 195 17.39 0.04 -14.49
N ASP A 196 16.07 0.21 -14.36
CA ASP A 196 15.39 1.50 -14.29
C ASP A 196 15.08 1.98 -12.87
N ILE A 197 15.31 1.15 -11.84
CA ILE A 197 15.08 1.53 -10.44
C ILE A 197 16.38 2.05 -9.82
N ARG A 198 16.25 3.14 -9.07
CA ARG A 198 17.34 3.77 -8.34
C ARG A 198 16.98 3.95 -6.88
N ALA A 199 17.98 3.74 -6.03
CA ALA A 199 17.98 4.04 -4.62
C ALA A 199 19.05 5.08 -4.32
N SER A 200 18.80 5.92 -3.33
CA SER A 200 19.75 6.88 -2.80
C SER A 200 20.88 6.15 -2.05
N SER A 201 21.93 6.88 -1.69
CA SER A 201 23.02 6.31 -0.87
C SER A 201 22.59 5.92 0.55
N THR A 202 21.40 6.34 1.00
CA THR A 202 20.77 5.90 2.26
C THR A 202 19.86 4.69 2.08
N GLY A 203 19.65 4.23 0.85
CA GLY A 203 18.81 3.09 0.51
C GLY A 203 17.34 3.42 0.30
N ASP A 204 16.99 4.71 0.22
CA ASP A 204 15.64 5.14 -0.09
C ASP A 204 15.44 5.13 -1.61
N LEU A 205 14.36 4.53 -2.12
CA LEU A 205 14.07 4.58 -3.56
C LEU A 205 13.91 6.03 -4.03
N GLU A 206 14.26 6.32 -5.28
CA GLU A 206 14.02 7.64 -5.88
C GLU A 206 12.58 7.79 -6.40
N SER A 207 11.93 6.68 -6.77
CA SER A 207 10.54 6.58 -7.19
C SER A 207 10.00 5.16 -6.96
N PHE A 208 8.69 5.02 -6.77
CA PHE A 208 8.00 3.72 -6.73
C PHE A 208 7.52 3.23 -8.10
N ASP A 209 7.64 4.01 -9.18
CA ASP A 209 7.11 3.64 -10.50
C ASP A 209 7.60 2.26 -10.96
N GLY A 210 8.89 1.96 -10.80
CA GLY A 210 9.43 0.65 -11.15
C GLY A 210 8.96 -0.47 -10.24
N ILE A 211 8.80 -0.22 -8.93
CA ILE A 211 8.25 -1.20 -8.00
C ILE A 211 6.80 -1.51 -8.38
N THR A 212 5.97 -0.51 -8.66
CA THR A 212 4.57 -0.74 -9.08
C THR A 212 4.47 -1.43 -10.43
N ALA A 213 5.40 -1.17 -11.36
CA ALA A 213 5.43 -1.86 -12.65
C ALA A 213 5.73 -3.36 -12.52
N ILE A 214 6.58 -3.74 -11.55
CA ILE A 214 6.98 -5.13 -11.31
C ILE A 214 6.00 -5.86 -10.37
N CYS A 215 5.69 -5.23 -9.22
CA CYS A 215 4.94 -5.84 -8.13
C CYS A 215 3.44 -5.52 -8.12
N GLY A 216 2.98 -4.55 -8.93
CA GLY A 216 1.63 -3.99 -8.85
C GLY A 216 1.50 -2.83 -7.85
N GLU A 217 0.45 -2.02 -7.96
CA GLU A 217 0.20 -0.88 -7.08
C GLU A 217 -0.16 -1.29 -5.65
N GLU A 218 -0.64 -2.52 -5.49
CA GLU A 218 -1.09 -3.04 -4.21
C GLU A 218 0.03 -3.28 -3.20
N VAL A 219 1.30 -3.31 -3.60
CA VAL A 219 2.41 -3.42 -2.63
C VAL A 219 2.70 -2.11 -1.90
N LEU A 220 2.10 -1.00 -2.37
CA LEU A 220 2.23 0.32 -1.75
C LEU A 220 1.11 0.62 -0.75
N GLY A 221 0.09 -0.23 -0.64
CA GLY A 221 -1.09 0.04 0.18
C GLY A 221 -1.71 -1.22 0.74
N TRP A 222 -2.65 -1.02 1.66
CA TRP A 222 -3.30 -2.11 2.37
C TRP A 222 -4.73 -2.31 1.85
N GLN A 223 -5.16 -3.55 1.66
CA GLN A 223 -6.52 -3.89 1.26
C GLN A 223 -7.18 -4.77 2.33
N PHE A 224 -8.37 -4.37 2.80
CA PHE A 224 -9.12 -5.11 3.81
C PHE A 224 -9.35 -6.58 3.44
N GLY A 225 -9.17 -7.46 4.42
CA GLY A 225 -9.35 -8.91 4.28
C GLY A 225 -8.29 -9.59 3.42
N GLN A 226 -7.26 -8.87 2.98
CA GLN A 226 -6.18 -9.44 2.19
C GLN A 226 -4.91 -9.62 3.02
N THR A 227 -4.18 -10.68 2.69
CA THR A 227 -2.78 -10.87 3.04
C THR A 227 -1.97 -9.64 2.66
N TRP A 228 -1.02 -9.33 3.52
CA TRP A 228 -0.08 -8.25 3.33
C TRP A 228 0.72 -8.48 2.05
N LYS A 229 0.81 -7.45 1.21
CA LYS A 229 1.70 -7.47 0.06
C LYS A 229 2.80 -6.46 0.29
N SER A 230 4.00 -6.85 -0.07
CA SER A 230 5.19 -6.05 0.21
C SER A 230 6.25 -6.33 -0.85
N TYR A 231 7.32 -5.56 -0.79
CA TYR A 231 8.47 -5.74 -1.66
C TYR A 231 9.75 -5.52 -0.86
N ASN A 232 10.83 -6.10 -1.35
CA ASN A 232 12.18 -5.89 -0.87
C ASN A 232 13.09 -5.70 -2.09
N PHE A 233 14.21 -5.04 -1.92
CA PHE A 233 15.15 -4.82 -3.01
C PHE A 233 16.57 -4.71 -2.46
N VAL A 234 17.53 -5.07 -3.30
CA VAL A 234 18.95 -4.91 -3.01
C VAL A 234 19.53 -3.95 -4.02
N TYR A 235 20.44 -3.09 -3.57
CA TYR A 235 21.01 -2.05 -4.40
C TYR A 235 22.51 -1.91 -4.16
N ASP A 236 23.23 -1.53 -5.21
CA ASP A 236 24.64 -1.18 -5.11
C ASP A 236 24.80 0.17 -4.40
N SER A 237 25.53 0.15 -3.29
CA SER A 237 25.90 1.35 -2.53
C SER A 237 26.77 2.35 -3.32
N GLY A 238 27.46 1.92 -4.38
CA GLY A 238 28.34 2.73 -5.21
C GLY A 238 27.61 3.58 -6.25
N GLY A 239 26.55 3.04 -6.85
CA GLY A 239 25.78 3.70 -7.92
C GLY A 239 24.31 3.96 -7.62
N GLY A 240 23.77 3.41 -6.54
CA GLY A 240 22.34 3.47 -6.23
C GLY A 240 21.49 2.65 -7.21
N LYS A 241 22.10 1.81 -8.05
CA LYS A 241 21.36 0.90 -8.93
C LYS A 241 20.73 -0.19 -8.07
N VAL A 242 19.44 -0.44 -8.24
CA VAL A 242 18.79 -1.62 -7.67
C VAL A 242 19.20 -2.82 -8.53
N ASP A 243 19.78 -3.83 -7.90
CA ASP A 243 20.23 -5.05 -8.58
C ASP A 243 19.04 -6.00 -8.79
N TYR A 244 18.17 -6.11 -7.79
CA TYR A 244 16.95 -6.91 -7.91
C TYR A 244 15.83 -6.45 -6.99
N VAL A 245 14.61 -6.82 -7.36
CA VAL A 245 13.37 -6.60 -6.61
C VAL A 245 12.69 -7.93 -6.35
N VAL A 246 12.28 -8.14 -5.11
CA VAL A 246 11.46 -9.27 -4.67
C VAL A 246 10.12 -8.74 -4.22
N CYS A 247 9.05 -9.15 -4.90
CA CYS A 247 7.68 -8.91 -4.42
C CYS A 247 7.25 -10.13 -3.61
N ALA A 248 6.58 -9.92 -2.48
CA ALA A 248 6.08 -11.01 -1.66
C ALA A 248 4.69 -10.73 -1.10
N GLU A 249 4.05 -11.82 -0.74
CA GLU A 249 2.76 -11.84 -0.07
C GLU A 249 2.92 -12.58 1.25
N SER A 250 2.30 -12.10 2.31
CA SER A 250 2.32 -12.79 3.59
C SER A 250 1.56 -14.11 3.51
N LEU A 251 1.93 -15.05 4.35
CA LEU A 251 1.20 -16.30 4.49
C LEU A 251 -0.07 -16.07 5.33
N ASP A 252 -1.19 -16.61 4.86
CA ASP A 252 -2.45 -16.70 5.60
C ASP A 252 -2.39 -17.86 6.61
N THR A 253 -1.38 -17.82 7.48
CA THR A 253 -1.20 -18.82 8.54
C THR A 253 -0.77 -18.08 9.80
N PRO A 254 -1.44 -18.32 10.94
CA PRO A 254 -1.04 -17.71 12.19
C PRO A 254 0.39 -18.11 12.58
N ASP A 255 1.17 -17.15 13.05
CA ASP A 255 2.49 -17.40 13.62
C ASP A 255 2.40 -18.12 14.97
N SER A 256 3.56 -18.33 15.62
CA SER A 256 3.61 -18.99 16.95
C SER A 256 2.88 -18.23 18.06
N GLU A 257 2.50 -16.97 17.84
CA GLU A 257 1.72 -16.12 18.76
C GLU A 257 0.24 -16.01 18.33
N GLY A 258 -0.17 -16.77 17.31
CA GLY A 258 -1.54 -16.76 16.78
C GLY A 258 -1.88 -15.50 15.97
N ARG A 259 -0.87 -14.78 15.46
CA ARG A 259 -1.04 -13.57 14.65
C ARG A 259 -0.99 -13.91 13.17
N THR A 260 -1.93 -13.38 12.40
CA THR A 260 -1.98 -13.53 10.94
C THR A 260 -1.76 -12.17 10.29
N ARG A 261 -0.84 -12.10 9.33
CA ARG A 261 -0.49 -10.87 8.59
C ARG A 261 -1.52 -10.61 7.48
N VAL A 262 -2.72 -10.27 7.89
CA VAL A 262 -3.86 -9.91 7.05
C VAL A 262 -4.36 -8.55 7.52
N VAL A 263 -4.78 -7.68 6.61
CA VAL A 263 -5.41 -6.41 6.98
C VAL A 263 -6.82 -6.74 7.50
N PRO A 264 -7.19 -6.38 8.75
CA PRO A 264 -8.46 -6.79 9.32
C PRO A 264 -9.67 -6.32 8.49
N ASP A 265 -10.64 -7.20 8.26
CA ASP A 265 -11.95 -6.87 7.66
C ASP A 265 -13.08 -6.96 8.71
N VAL A 266 -14.30 -6.62 8.33
CA VAL A 266 -15.47 -6.63 9.21
C VAL A 266 -15.65 -7.99 9.91
N GLY A 267 -15.65 -7.96 11.25
CA GLY A 267 -15.75 -9.12 12.12
C GLY A 267 -14.40 -9.75 12.50
N ASP A 268 -13.29 -9.31 11.91
CA ASP A 268 -11.96 -9.72 12.33
C ASP A 268 -11.57 -9.02 13.63
N CYS A 269 -10.83 -9.74 14.46
CA CYS A 269 -10.31 -9.23 15.70
C CYS A 269 -8.80 -9.01 15.61
N PHE A 270 -8.32 -7.88 16.11
CA PHE A 270 -6.92 -7.50 16.00
C PHE A 270 -6.42 -6.76 17.24
N ASN A 271 -5.09 -6.65 17.34
CA ASN A 271 -4.42 -5.75 18.28
C ASN A 271 -3.73 -4.64 17.51
N GLU A 272 -3.76 -3.45 18.10
CA GLU A 272 -2.88 -2.37 17.70
C GLU A 272 -1.50 -2.63 18.33
N ASP A 273 -0.66 -3.37 17.61
CA ASP A 273 0.74 -3.58 17.98
C ASP A 273 1.62 -2.51 17.32
N TYR A 274 2.79 -2.23 17.91
CA TYR A 274 3.75 -1.26 17.36
C TYR A 274 4.21 -1.63 15.93
N ASP A 275 4.16 -2.92 15.61
CA ASP A 275 4.72 -3.49 14.37
C ASP A 275 3.66 -3.82 13.30
N GLY A 276 2.40 -3.36 13.47
CA GLY A 276 1.34 -3.49 12.45
C GLY A 276 0.01 -4.07 12.95
N TRP A 277 -0.92 -4.29 12.01
CA TRP A 277 -2.29 -4.76 12.29
C TRP A 277 -2.44 -6.25 12.03
N TYR A 278 -2.32 -7.05 13.08
CA TYR A 278 -2.39 -8.50 12.97
C TYR A 278 -3.78 -9.01 13.34
N VAL A 279 -4.40 -9.79 12.44
CA VAL A 279 -5.63 -10.53 12.76
C VAL A 279 -5.30 -11.69 13.70
N ARG A 280 -6.11 -11.88 14.73
CA ARG A 280 -5.94 -12.95 15.72
C ARG A 280 -7.29 -13.42 16.29
N ASP A 281 -7.25 -14.45 17.15
CA ASP A 281 -8.43 -14.92 17.84
C ASP A 281 -9.06 -13.82 18.71
N CYS A 282 -10.38 -13.64 18.61
CA CYS A 282 -11.11 -12.60 19.32
C CYS A 282 -11.01 -12.71 20.85
N ALA A 283 -10.74 -13.90 21.40
CA ALA A 283 -10.56 -14.07 22.84
C ALA A 283 -9.27 -13.40 23.36
N ASP A 284 -8.30 -13.14 22.48
CA ASP A 284 -6.99 -12.56 22.79
C ASP A 284 -6.76 -11.19 22.11
N ALA A 285 -7.81 -10.63 21.48
CA ALA A 285 -7.76 -9.36 20.77
C ALA A 285 -8.29 -8.19 21.62
N SER A 286 -7.88 -6.98 21.27
CA SER A 286 -8.31 -5.74 21.91
C SER A 286 -9.44 -5.06 21.13
N TYR A 287 -9.53 -5.33 19.83
CA TYR A 287 -10.48 -4.69 18.93
C TYR A 287 -11.16 -5.73 18.02
N GLU A 288 -12.40 -5.45 17.66
CA GLU A 288 -13.16 -6.14 16.61
C GLU A 288 -13.56 -5.11 15.55
N THR A 289 -13.19 -5.34 14.29
CA THR A 289 -13.50 -4.44 13.18
C THR A 289 -15.00 -4.42 12.93
N THR A 290 -15.62 -3.26 13.08
CA THR A 290 -17.07 -3.07 12.91
C THR A 290 -17.43 -2.60 11.50
N VAL A 291 -16.59 -1.75 10.90
CA VAL A 291 -16.81 -1.15 9.58
C VAL A 291 -15.47 -1.02 8.86
N THR A 292 -15.45 -1.35 7.57
CA THR A 292 -14.35 -1.03 6.65
C THR A 292 -14.86 -0.15 5.51
N ILE A 293 -14.08 0.86 5.15
CA ILE A 293 -14.45 1.86 4.15
C ILE A 293 -13.32 1.95 3.13
N PRO A 294 -13.37 1.21 2.02
CA PRO A 294 -12.35 1.30 0.99
C PRO A 294 -12.43 2.66 0.26
N VAL A 295 -11.27 3.23 -0.05
CA VAL A 295 -11.12 4.50 -0.79
C VAL A 295 -10.38 4.22 -2.09
N ASP A 296 -11.12 4.16 -3.20
CA ASP A 296 -10.60 3.89 -4.54
C ASP A 296 -11.15 4.93 -5.54
N PRO A 297 -10.29 5.74 -6.19
CA PRO A 297 -8.83 5.73 -6.09
C PRO A 297 -8.33 6.29 -4.75
N PRO A 298 -7.10 5.91 -4.32
CA PRO A 298 -6.48 6.47 -3.13
C PRO A 298 -6.47 8.00 -3.18
N THR A 299 -6.88 8.65 -2.10
CA THR A 299 -7.11 10.10 -2.07
C THR A 299 -6.54 10.72 -0.80
N ALA A 300 -5.77 11.80 -0.93
CA ALA A 300 -5.29 12.57 0.21
C ALA A 300 -6.47 13.21 0.96
N MET A 301 -6.54 12.99 2.27
CA MET A 301 -7.61 13.49 3.14
C MET A 301 -7.01 14.05 4.41
N THR A 302 -7.62 15.11 4.93
CA THR A 302 -7.36 15.61 6.27
C THR A 302 -7.98 14.70 7.33
N GLU A 303 -7.52 14.81 8.58
CA GLU A 303 -8.07 14.06 9.72
C GLU A 303 -9.59 14.32 9.89
N ASP A 304 -10.04 15.56 9.71
CA ASP A 304 -11.47 15.93 9.77
C ASP A 304 -12.29 15.25 8.66
N GLU A 305 -11.74 15.13 7.45
CA GLU A 305 -12.39 14.45 6.32
C GLU A 305 -12.47 12.93 6.55
N ILE A 306 -11.42 12.33 7.10
CA ILE A 306 -11.39 10.91 7.48
C ILE A 306 -12.44 10.63 8.55
N ALA A 307 -12.47 11.43 9.62
CA ALA A 307 -13.44 11.27 10.71
C ALA A 307 -14.89 11.43 10.19
N GLN A 308 -15.15 12.46 9.37
CA GLN A 308 -16.46 12.66 8.77
C GLN A 308 -16.88 11.47 7.90
N MET A 309 -15.98 10.96 7.06
CA MET A 309 -16.25 9.79 6.22
C MET A 309 -16.53 8.53 7.06
N ALA A 310 -15.80 8.34 8.16
CA ALA A 310 -16.02 7.23 9.08
C ALA A 310 -17.45 7.26 9.65
N PHE A 311 -17.87 8.39 10.23
CA PHE A 311 -19.20 8.53 10.83
C PHE A 311 -20.33 8.43 9.80
N ASP A 312 -20.16 9.02 8.62
CA ASP A 312 -21.16 8.93 7.53
C ASP A 312 -21.35 7.49 7.02
N SER A 313 -20.33 6.64 7.19
CA SER A 313 -20.34 5.24 6.77
C SER A 313 -20.79 4.26 7.85
N GLY A 314 -21.15 4.77 9.04
CA GLY A 314 -21.74 3.97 10.12
C GLY A 314 -20.79 3.57 11.25
N CYS A 315 -19.59 4.15 11.30
CA CYS A 315 -18.72 4.07 12.47
C CYS A 315 -19.45 4.65 13.70
N SER A 316 -19.45 3.96 14.83
CA SER A 316 -20.05 4.48 16.06
C SER A 316 -19.24 5.66 16.62
N GLU A 317 -19.87 6.55 17.38
CA GLU A 317 -19.16 7.58 18.16
C GLU A 317 -18.25 6.96 19.25
N GLU A 318 -18.52 5.71 19.62
CA GLU A 318 -17.72 4.94 20.58
C GLU A 318 -16.63 4.08 19.92
N ASP A 319 -16.67 3.95 18.59
CA ASP A 319 -15.67 3.17 17.85
C ASP A 319 -14.37 3.98 17.71
N TYR A 320 -13.26 3.25 17.66
CA TYR A 320 -11.99 3.79 17.21
C TYR A 320 -11.93 3.70 15.69
N PHE A 321 -11.25 4.65 15.05
CA PHE A 321 -11.00 4.58 13.61
C PHE A 321 -9.53 4.84 13.29
N TRP A 322 -9.06 4.20 12.23
CA TRP A 322 -7.71 4.37 11.68
C TRP A 322 -7.79 4.51 10.17
N SER A 323 -6.94 5.34 9.59
CA SER A 323 -6.75 5.39 8.14
C SER A 323 -5.63 4.45 7.70
N LEU A 324 -5.82 3.82 6.55
CA LEU A 324 -4.80 3.09 5.83
C LEU A 324 -4.34 4.00 4.70
N THR A 325 -3.04 4.20 4.56
CA THR A 325 -2.46 5.09 3.54
C THR A 325 -1.70 4.28 2.50
N GLN A 326 -1.54 4.84 1.31
CA GLN A 326 -0.63 4.34 0.28
C GLN A 326 0.69 5.11 0.38
N LEU A 327 1.81 4.41 0.25
CA LEU A 327 3.12 5.03 0.11
C LEU A 327 3.21 5.76 -1.23
N THR A 328 3.38 7.08 -1.20
CA THR A 328 3.56 7.90 -2.41
C THR A 328 4.93 8.52 -2.54
N ASP A 329 5.68 8.63 -1.44
CA ASP A 329 7.02 9.20 -1.43
C ASP A 329 7.99 8.23 -0.75
N PRO A 330 8.93 7.61 -1.49
CA PRO A 330 9.91 6.70 -0.92
C PRO A 330 10.89 7.36 0.06
N THR A 331 10.99 8.69 0.04
CA THR A 331 11.87 9.45 0.95
C THR A 331 11.15 9.91 2.22
N SER A 332 9.82 9.76 2.26
CA SER A 332 9.02 10.15 3.41
C SER A 332 9.15 9.11 4.53
N THR A 333 10.09 9.34 5.43
CA THR A 333 10.31 8.49 6.62
C THR A 333 9.22 8.62 7.68
N THR A 334 8.34 9.61 7.55
CA THR A 334 7.19 9.84 8.42
C THR A 334 6.01 10.04 7.51
N GLY A 335 5.04 9.12 7.51
CA GLY A 335 3.81 9.21 6.71
C GLY A 335 3.35 10.65 6.69
N SER A 336 3.39 11.26 5.51
CA SER A 336 3.13 12.69 5.41
C SER A 336 1.63 12.87 5.60
N ASP A 337 1.17 13.98 6.20
CA ASP A 337 -0.26 14.32 6.23
C ASP A 337 -0.89 14.41 4.81
N SER A 338 -0.08 14.24 3.76
CA SER A 338 -0.48 14.22 2.35
C SER A 338 -0.53 12.82 1.72
N ASP A 339 -0.17 11.75 2.43
CA ASP A 339 -0.23 10.40 1.84
C ASP A 339 -1.71 10.03 1.58
N PRO A 340 -2.03 9.50 0.38
CA PRO A 340 -3.41 9.20 0.02
C PRO A 340 -3.95 8.04 0.84
N VAL A 341 -5.17 8.22 1.34
CA VAL A 341 -5.92 7.21 2.09
C VAL A 341 -6.46 6.18 1.11
N THR A 342 -6.21 4.90 1.40
CA THR A 342 -6.70 3.71 0.68
C THR A 342 -7.89 3.06 1.38
N GLY A 343 -8.06 3.32 2.67
CA GLY A 343 -9.22 2.86 3.42
C GLY A 343 -9.30 3.46 4.81
N ILE A 344 -10.46 3.30 5.44
CA ILE A 344 -10.69 3.66 6.84
C ILE A 344 -11.26 2.42 7.56
N LEU A 345 -10.64 2.04 8.66
CA LEU A 345 -11.04 0.93 9.52
C LEU A 345 -11.69 1.50 10.77
N CYS A 346 -12.86 1.00 11.14
CA CYS A 346 -13.50 1.24 12.43
C CYS A 346 -13.55 -0.03 13.25
N ALA A 347 -13.27 0.08 14.55
CA ALA A 347 -13.32 -1.05 15.46
C ALA A 347 -13.88 -0.67 16.83
N ALA A 348 -14.62 -1.61 17.42
CA ALA A 348 -15.05 -1.56 18.80
C ALA A 348 -14.06 -2.33 19.68
N PHE A 349 -14.05 -2.02 20.98
CA PHE A 349 -13.25 -2.78 21.95
C PHE A 349 -13.81 -4.20 22.10
N ALA A 350 -12.97 -5.22 21.93
CA ALA A 350 -13.34 -6.62 22.17
C ALA A 350 -13.32 -6.90 23.69
N TYR A 351 -14.44 -7.37 24.25
CA TYR A 351 -14.63 -7.58 25.70
C TYR A 351 -14.51 -9.04 26.15
#